data_AF-A0A2G6LA63-F1
#
_entry.id   AF-A0A2G6LA63-F1
#
_cell.length_a   1.000
_cell.length_b   1.000
_cell.length_c   1.000
_cell.angle_alpha   90.00
_cell.angle_beta   90.00
_cell.angle_gamma   90.00
#
_symmetry.space_group_name_H-M   'P 1'
#
loop_
_entity.id
_entity.type
_entity.pdbx_description
1 polymer ?
#
loop_
_entity_poly.entity_id
_entity_poly.type
_entity_poly.pdbx_seq_one_letter_code
_entity_poly.pdbx_strand_id
1 'polypeptide(L)' 'MITGQFCRNCFYKWYKEAATELGEDITLEQAQEIIYGMPYADYKARYQTPASPEKLAALKKIHAAE' A
#
# COMPACT_ATOMS: atom_id res chain seq x y z
N MET A 1 -1.82 -7.51 3.40
CA MET A 1 -3.22 -7.43 3.85
C MET A 1 -3.61 -8.75 4.51
N ILE A 2 -3.59 -9.90 3.83
CA ILE A 2 -4.12 -11.15 4.41
C ILE A 2 -3.19 -11.75 5.50
N THR A 3 -1.94 -12.10 5.18
CA THR A 3 -1.09 -12.86 6.12
C THR A 3 -0.49 -12.01 7.24
N GLY A 4 -0.07 -10.78 6.93
CA GLY A 4 0.61 -9.89 7.88
C GLY A 4 -0.12 -8.59 8.14
N GLN A 5 -1.36 -8.41 7.66
CA GLN A 5 -2.18 -7.20 7.88
C GLN A 5 -1.59 -5.88 7.34
N PHE A 6 -0.43 -5.90 6.67
CA PHE A 6 0.11 -4.74 5.93
C PHE A 6 0.47 -5.08 4.47
N CYS A 7 0.76 -4.07 3.66
CA CYS A 7 1.30 -4.20 2.31
C CYS A 7 2.14 -2.98 1.94
N ARG A 8 2.65 -2.90 0.69
CA ARG A 8 3.39 -1.71 0.20
C ARG A 8 2.63 -0.41 0.39
N ASN A 9 1.30 -0.43 0.31
CA ASN A 9 0.49 0.76 0.53
C ASN A 9 0.50 1.27 1.98
N CYS A 10 0.77 0.40 2.95
CA CYS A 10 0.94 0.81 4.33
C CYS A 10 2.26 1.57 4.50
N PHE A 11 3.33 1.09 3.85
CA PHE A 11 4.64 1.72 3.94
C PHE A 11 4.66 3.15 3.40
N TYR A 12 3.99 3.48 2.29
CA TYR A 12 3.99 4.88 1.83
C TYR A 12 3.23 5.82 2.78
N LYS A 13 2.20 5.32 3.48
CA LYS A 13 1.45 6.12 4.46
C LYS A 13 2.33 6.41 5.66
N TRP A 14 2.95 5.36 6.21
CA TRP A 14 3.90 5.48 7.32
C TRP A 14 5.12 6.31 6.94
N TYR A 15 5.58 6.24 5.70
CA TYR A 15 6.67 7.07 5.20
C TYR A 15 6.27 8.56 5.18
N LYS A 16 5.06 8.89 4.71
CA LYS A 16 4.54 10.27 4.77
C LYS A 16 4.34 10.75 6.21
N GLU A 17 3.81 9.90 7.08
CA GLU A 17 3.64 10.21 8.51
C GLU A 17 5.00 10.51 9.15
N ALA A 18 5.99 9.64 8.97
CA ALA A 18 7.35 9.84 9.49
C ALA A 18 8.03 11.09 8.90
N ALA A 19 7.87 11.36 7.60
CA ALA A 19 8.37 12.59 6.98
C ALA A 19 7.76 13.83 7.66
N THR A 20 6.45 13.80 7.92
CA THR A 20 5.73 14.89 8.61
C THR A 20 6.26 15.09 10.03
N GLU A 21 6.54 14.02 10.78
CA GLU A 21 7.16 14.08 12.12
C GLU A 21 8.57 14.69 12.09
N LEU A 22 9.30 14.50 10.99
CA LEU A 22 10.63 15.06 10.77
C LEU A 22 10.60 16.49 10.19
N GLY A 23 9.42 17.05 9.95
CA GLY A 23 9.26 18.39 9.38
C GLY A 23 9.43 18.46 7.86
N GLU A 24 9.43 17.31 7.17
CA GLU A 24 9.52 17.21 5.72
C GLU A 24 8.12 17.20 5.10
N ASP A 25 7.89 18.10 4.14
CA ASP A 25 6.63 18.13 3.39
C ASP A 25 6.75 17.40 2.06
N ILE A 26 6.39 16.12 2.07
CA ILE A 26 6.24 15.30 0.86
C ILE A 26 4.76 15.03 0.58
N THR A 27 4.37 14.80 -0.66
CA THR A 27 3.01 14.35 -0.98
C THR A 27 2.87 12.84 -0.82
N LEU A 28 1.62 12.34 -0.81
CA LEU A 28 1.36 10.90 -0.81
C LEU A 28 1.84 10.24 -2.10
N GLU A 29 1.77 10.94 -3.23
CA GLU A 29 2.25 10.47 -4.53
C GLU A 29 3.77 10.32 -4.51
N GLN A 30 4.49 11.28 -3.91
CA GLN A 30 5.94 11.18 -3.73
C GLN A 30 6.32 10.00 -2.83
N ALA A 31 5.62 9.83 -1.70
CA ALA A 31 5.85 8.68 -0.82
C ALA A 31 5.53 7.34 -1.53
N GLN A 32 4.48 7.30 -2.35
CA GLN A 32 4.17 6.14 -3.18
C GLN A 32 5.30 5.83 -4.16
N GLU A 33 5.78 6.84 -4.90
CA GLU A 33 6.86 6.66 -5.86
C GLU A 33 8.16 6.20 -5.21
N ILE A 34 8.49 6.71 -4.02
CA ILE A 34 9.64 6.23 -3.22
C ILE A 34 9.51 4.75 -2.89
N ILE A 35 8.33 4.30 -2.45
CA ILE A 35 8.12 2.89 -2.04
C ILE A 35 7.97 1.95 -3.25
N TYR A 36 7.40 2.41 -4.35
CA TYR A 36 7.17 1.61 -5.56
C TYR A 36 8.30 1.68 -6.60
N GLY A 37 9.22 2.65 -6.47
CA GLY A 37 10.34 2.90 -7.38
C GLY A 37 9.94 3.48 -8.74
N MET A 38 8.67 3.87 -8.90
CA MET A 38 8.08 4.48 -10.09
C MET A 38 6.69 5.04 -9.75
N PRO A 39 6.06 5.86 -10.62
CA PRO A 39 4.68 6.27 -10.44
C PRO A 39 3.75 5.08 -10.22
N TYR A 40 2.91 5.14 -9.18
CA TYR A 40 2.04 4.01 -8.81
C TYR A 40 1.14 3.53 -9.96
N ALA A 41 0.69 4.45 -10.80
CA ALA A 41 -0.10 4.13 -12.00
C ALA A 41 0.67 3.21 -12.96
N ASP A 42 1.96 3.47 -13.19
CA ASP A 42 2.82 2.67 -14.06
C ASP A 42 3.09 1.29 -13.43
N TYR A 43 3.37 1.25 -12.13
CA TYR A 43 3.54 -0.02 -11.42
C TYR A 43 2.28 -0.89 -11.52
N LYS A 44 1.10 -0.28 -11.33
CA LYS A 44 -0.19 -0.97 -11.40
C LYS A 44 -0.42 -1.53 -12.80
N ALA A 45 -0.15 -0.76 -13.85
CA ALA A 45 -0.31 -1.20 -15.23
C ALA A 45 0.64 -2.34 -15.61
N ARG A 46 1.88 -2.33 -15.09
CA ARG A 46 2.93 -3.29 -15.47
C ARG A 46 2.91 -4.57 -14.64
N TYR A 47 2.59 -4.48 -13.35
CA TYR A 47 2.89 -5.55 -12.38
C TYR A 47 1.71 -5.98 -11.52
N GLN A 48 0.67 -5.16 -11.34
CA GLN A 48 -0.43 -5.50 -10.42
C GLN A 48 -1.46 -6.38 -11.12
N THR A 49 -1.68 -7.58 -10.57
CA THR A 49 -2.72 -8.50 -11.03
C THR A 49 -3.99 -8.36 -10.18
N PRO A 50 -5.18 -8.64 -10.74
CA PRO A 50 -6.40 -8.77 -9.95
C PRO A 50 -6.26 -9.80 -8.82
N ALA A 51 -6.96 -9.57 -7.71
CA ALA A 51 -7.03 -10.55 -6.64
C ALA A 51 -7.93 -11.73 -7.06
N SER A 52 -7.49 -12.96 -6.77
CA SER A 52 -8.30 -14.15 -7.03
C SER A 52 -9.50 -14.22 -6.06
N PRO A 53 -10.57 -14.98 -6.40
CA PRO A 53 -11.72 -15.16 -5.53
C PRO A 53 -11.36 -15.65 -4.12
N GLU A 54 -10.36 -16.54 -4.01
CA GLU A 54 -9.89 -17.09 -2.73
C GLU A 54 -9.23 -16.00 -1.88
N LYS A 55 -8.41 -15.14 -2.49
CA LYS A 55 -7.78 -14.02 -1.79
C LYS A 55 -8.82 -13.01 -1.31
N LEU A 56 -9.84 -12.73 -2.11
CA LEU A 56 -10.94 -11.84 -1.73
C LEU A 56 -11.76 -12.43 -0.57
N ALA A 57 -12.04 -13.74 -0.60
CA ALA A 57 -12.74 -14.42 0.49
C ALA A 57 -11.92 -14.43 1.79
N ALA A 58 -10.61 -14.68 1.72
CA ALA A 58 -9.72 -14.62 2.88
C ALA A 58 -9.67 -13.21 3.49
N LEU A 59 -9.59 -12.17 2.65
CA LEU A 59 -9.62 -10.78 3.11
C LEU A 59 -10.95 -10.45 3.81
N LYS A 60 -12.09 -10.88 3.26
CA LYS A 60 -13.41 -10.69 3.88
C LYS A 60 -13.50 -11.36 5.26
N LYS A 61 -12.93 -12.56 5.42
CA LYS A 61 -12.91 -13.26 6.72
C LYS A 61 -12.11 -12.50 7.77
N ILE A 62 -10.99 -11.90 7.39
CA ILE A 62 -10.17 -11.09 8.31
C ILE A 62 -10.97 -9.85 8.76
N HIS A 63 -11.55 -9.09 7.82
CA HIS A 63 -12.30 -7.88 8.16
C HIS A 63 -13.59 -8.15 8.96
N ALA A 64 -14.15 -9.36 8.89
CA ALA A 64 -15.35 -9.73 9.66
C ALA A 64 -15.02 -10.21 11.09
N ALA A 65 -13.75 -10.46 11.39
CA ALA A 65 -13.27 -10.90 12.71
C ALA A 65 -12.69 -9.73 13.54
N GLU A 66 -12.61 -8.54 12.96
CA GLU A 66 -12.31 -7.25 13.61
C GLU A 66 -13.57 -6.64 14.21
#